data_AF-A0A7S2KZU8-F1
#
_entry.id   AF-A0A7S2KZU8-F1
#
_cell.length_a   1.000
_cell.length_b   1.000
_cell.length_c   1.000
_cell.angle_alpha   90.00
_cell.angle_beta   90.00
_cell.angle_gamma   90.00
#
_symmetry.space_group_name_H-M   'P 1'
#
loop_
_entity.id
_entity.type
_entity.pdbx_description
1 polymer ?
#
loop_
_entity_poly.entity_id
_entity_poly.type
_entity_poly.pdbx_seq_one_letter_code
_entity_poly.pdbx_strand_id
1 'polypeptide(L)'
;REIVSGTFCNAETEIVMGLESSNTSKASDQSQCYRESMRCIKDVLIPKNKCGLDFDLLIAALLILAYRHTVWREGTTTIPTQILLNAVCEMAGTRVESKFIFDSATVLRQCALAENVQAAALLVGGKNGLILECVDLITSKLDIEIKDAETALFAATVNEFKDMMGVVHENFEHDKESEFAPSGGQFHLLWLLEEHVLSVVKYGEFDSPRNTEKLDPVFVGRLCFRSWYSLTHPTDLSESAKWLESWLRTKLELTDGTSSKRLACAALVRVLLWVDEAGQLDLGDSDEDSILATLLGFDSRFMAELAHACCGLIQSIPPHLADEVMTGMNHFSFEASGSLLNAS
;
A
#
# COMPACT_ATOMS: atom_id res chain seq x y z
N ARG A 1 -24.09 -1.79 -30.88
CA ARG A 1 -23.04 -0.74 -30.79
C ARG A 1 -23.69 0.49 -30.18
N GLU A 2 -23.66 0.63 -28.86
CA GLU A 2 -24.08 1.87 -28.20
C GLU A 2 -22.87 2.80 -28.15
N ILE A 3 -22.95 3.89 -28.89
CA ILE A 3 -21.99 4.98 -28.85
C ILE A 3 -22.37 5.82 -27.63
N VAL A 4 -21.54 5.76 -26.58
CA VAL A 4 -21.66 6.66 -25.43
C VAL A 4 -20.82 7.88 -25.77
N SER A 5 -21.45 8.94 -26.29
CA SER A 5 -20.83 10.26 -26.39
C SER A 5 -21.55 11.19 -25.42
N GLY A 6 -20.85 11.65 -24.40
CA GLY A 6 -21.40 12.52 -23.37
C GLY A 6 -20.47 13.68 -23.08
N THR A 7 -20.99 14.90 -23.21
CA THR A 7 -20.40 16.09 -22.61
C THR A 7 -20.94 16.19 -21.20
N PHE A 8 -20.11 15.94 -20.17
CA PHE A 8 -20.54 16.15 -18.79
C PHE A 8 -20.55 17.65 -18.47
N CYS A 9 -21.66 18.29 -18.80
CA CYS A 9 -21.94 19.68 -18.48
C CYS A 9 -22.57 19.81 -17.09
N ASN A 10 -21.90 19.35 -16.03
CA ASN A 10 -22.31 19.76 -14.69
C ASN A 10 -21.69 21.13 -14.40
N ALA A 11 -22.52 22.15 -14.68
CA ALA A 11 -22.45 23.52 -14.21
C ALA A 11 -21.36 24.45 -14.73
N GLU A 12 -21.59 25.03 -15.92
CA GLU A 12 -20.92 26.22 -16.49
C GLU A 12 -19.38 26.23 -16.49
N THR A 13 -18.78 25.16 -15.99
CA THR A 13 -17.38 24.83 -15.90
C THR A 13 -17.35 23.51 -16.62
N GLU A 14 -17.16 23.61 -17.93
CA GLU A 14 -16.69 22.50 -18.72
C GLU A 14 -15.55 21.83 -17.92
N ILE A 15 -15.77 20.61 -17.39
CA ILE A 15 -14.69 19.78 -16.81
C ILE A 15 -13.50 19.71 -17.80
N VAL A 16 -13.85 19.85 -19.10
CA VAL A 16 -13.02 20.12 -20.27
C VAL A 16 -12.03 21.29 -20.08
N MET A 17 -12.48 22.50 -19.71
CA MET A 17 -11.61 23.68 -19.54
C MET A 17 -10.75 23.61 -18.27
N GLY A 18 -11.27 23.01 -17.19
CA GLY A 18 -10.52 22.84 -15.93
C GLY A 18 -9.28 21.96 -16.10
N LEU A 19 -9.45 20.80 -16.74
CA LEU A 19 -8.38 19.80 -16.96
C LEU A 19 -7.38 20.20 -18.06
N GLU A 20 -7.77 21.06 -19.00
CA GLU A 20 -6.85 21.63 -20.00
C GLU A 20 -5.91 22.70 -19.41
N SER A 21 -6.39 23.46 -18.42
CA SER A 21 -5.62 24.52 -17.77
C SER A 21 -4.59 24.00 -16.76
N SER A 22 -4.78 22.76 -16.27
CA SER A 22 -3.80 22.11 -15.41
C SER A 22 -2.62 21.66 -16.26
N ASN A 23 -1.46 22.27 -16.05
CA ASN A 23 -0.17 21.71 -16.45
C ASN A 23 0.05 20.41 -15.66
N THR A 24 -0.64 19.33 -16.05
CA THR A 24 -0.27 17.99 -15.63
C THR A 24 1.14 17.77 -16.17
N SER A 25 2.10 17.63 -15.26
CA SER A 25 3.49 17.36 -15.61
C SER A 25 3.49 16.19 -16.59
N LYS A 26 4.13 16.38 -17.75
CA LYS A 26 4.32 15.30 -18.72
C LYS A 26 4.85 14.09 -17.97
N ALA A 27 4.04 13.04 -17.88
CA ALA A 27 4.41 11.78 -17.29
C ALA A 27 5.59 11.21 -18.10
N SER A 28 6.81 11.49 -17.64
CA SER A 28 8.04 10.91 -18.20
C SER A 28 8.84 10.11 -17.19
N ASP A 29 8.40 10.04 -15.93
CA ASP A 29 9.12 9.28 -14.92
C ASP A 29 8.31 8.04 -14.57
N GLN A 30 8.82 6.89 -15.00
CA GLN A 30 8.30 5.54 -14.67
C GLN A 30 8.35 5.22 -13.16
N SER A 31 8.75 6.19 -12.33
CA SER A 31 8.89 6.10 -10.86
C SER A 31 7.70 6.69 -10.09
N GLN A 32 6.66 7.19 -10.76
CA GLN A 32 5.58 7.94 -10.11
C GLN A 32 4.33 7.08 -9.86
N CYS A 33 3.91 6.97 -8.59
CA CYS A 33 2.67 6.29 -8.20
C CYS A 33 1.44 6.99 -8.82
N TYR A 34 0.45 6.21 -9.29
CA TYR A 34 -0.78 6.75 -9.90
C TYR A 34 -1.59 7.64 -8.94
N ARG A 35 -1.42 7.48 -7.61
CA ARG A 35 -2.06 8.31 -6.57
C ARG A 35 -1.63 9.77 -6.64
N GLU A 36 -0.41 10.07 -7.09
CA GLU A 36 0.03 11.45 -7.29
C GLU A 36 -0.70 12.11 -8.45
N SER A 37 -0.87 11.37 -9.56
CA SER A 37 -1.70 11.80 -10.68
C SER A 37 -3.16 12.04 -10.27
N MET A 38 -3.69 11.20 -9.37
CA MET A 38 -5.05 11.37 -8.84
C MET A 38 -5.21 12.67 -8.05
N ARG A 39 -4.24 13.06 -7.21
CA ARG A 39 -4.31 14.31 -6.43
C ARG A 39 -4.52 15.52 -7.34
N CYS A 40 -3.72 15.62 -8.40
CA CYS A 40 -3.84 16.69 -9.40
C CYS A 40 -5.23 16.73 -10.06
N ILE A 41 -5.83 15.57 -10.33
CA ILE A 41 -7.17 15.48 -10.93
C ILE A 41 -8.26 15.91 -9.94
N LYS A 42 -8.16 15.47 -8.68
CA LYS A 42 -9.13 15.81 -7.63
C LYS A 42 -9.22 17.32 -7.42
N ASP A 43 -8.08 18.02 -7.35
CA ASP A 43 -8.04 19.47 -7.20
C ASP A 43 -8.76 20.22 -8.34
N VAL A 44 -8.79 19.63 -9.53
CA VAL A 44 -9.51 20.17 -10.70
C VAL A 44 -11.00 19.82 -10.66
N LEU A 45 -11.35 18.62 -10.18
CA LEU A 45 -12.72 18.13 -10.11
C LEU A 45 -13.54 18.72 -8.95
N ILE A 46 -12.88 19.23 -7.89
CA ILE A 46 -13.58 19.90 -6.79
C ILE A 46 -14.30 21.14 -7.36
N PRO A 47 -15.65 21.20 -7.26
CA PRO A 47 -16.40 22.30 -7.85
C PRO A 47 -16.03 23.64 -7.20
N LYS A 48 -15.59 24.61 -8.01
CA LYS A 48 -15.37 26.00 -7.53
C LYS A 48 -16.68 26.76 -7.31
N ASN A 49 -17.79 26.21 -7.80
CA ASN A 49 -19.14 26.76 -7.72
C ASN A 49 -20.04 25.82 -6.91
N LYS A 50 -21.26 26.27 -6.57
CA LYS A 50 -22.25 25.49 -5.80
C LYS A 50 -22.78 24.24 -6.52
N CYS A 51 -22.18 23.71 -7.57
CA CYS A 51 -22.74 22.61 -8.35
C CYS A 51 -21.95 21.33 -8.10
N GLY A 52 -22.64 20.27 -7.66
CA GLY A 52 -22.00 18.99 -7.33
C GLY A 52 -21.74 18.10 -8.54
N LEU A 53 -20.94 17.06 -8.34
CA LEU A 53 -20.75 15.97 -9.30
C LEU A 53 -21.80 14.87 -9.07
N ASP A 54 -22.42 14.39 -10.14
CA ASP A 54 -23.24 13.17 -10.11
C ASP A 54 -22.29 11.97 -10.23
N PHE A 55 -21.92 11.41 -9.08
CA PHE A 55 -20.94 10.32 -9.00
C PHE A 55 -21.48 9.02 -9.61
N ASP A 56 -22.78 8.73 -9.50
CA ASP A 56 -23.37 7.51 -10.05
C ASP A 56 -23.24 7.49 -11.57
N LEU A 57 -23.60 8.60 -12.23
CA LEU A 57 -23.50 8.71 -13.68
C LEU A 57 -22.04 8.74 -14.15
N LEU A 58 -21.17 9.49 -13.45
CA LEU A 58 -19.77 9.66 -13.84
C LEU A 58 -18.98 8.35 -13.71
N ILE A 59 -19.14 7.63 -12.60
CA ILE A 59 -18.44 6.36 -12.38
C ILE A 59 -18.94 5.31 -13.39
N ALA A 60 -20.25 5.20 -13.62
CA ALA A 60 -20.79 4.26 -14.61
C ALA A 60 -20.24 4.53 -16.02
N ALA A 61 -20.16 5.80 -16.44
CA ALA A 61 -19.59 6.16 -17.74
C ALA A 61 -18.10 5.81 -17.84
N LEU A 62 -17.33 6.11 -16.79
CA LEU A 62 -15.88 5.82 -16.74
C LEU A 62 -15.59 4.32 -16.72
N LEU A 63 -16.41 3.52 -16.01
CA LEU A 63 -16.30 2.06 -16.02
C LEU A 63 -16.53 1.48 -17.42
N ILE A 64 -17.54 1.98 -18.15
CA ILE A 64 -17.79 1.56 -19.55
C ILE A 64 -16.60 1.91 -20.44
N LEU A 65 -16.00 3.09 -20.25
CA LEU A 65 -14.86 3.52 -21.06
C LEU A 65 -13.59 2.72 -20.73
N ALA A 66 -13.35 2.42 -19.45
CA ALA A 66 -12.25 1.58 -19.00
C ALA A 66 -12.39 0.15 -19.55
N TYR A 67 -13.59 -0.45 -19.45
CA TYR A 67 -13.90 -1.76 -20.00
C TYR A 67 -13.69 -1.84 -21.52
N ARG A 68 -13.96 -0.75 -22.24
CA ARG A 68 -13.75 -0.66 -23.70
C ARG A 68 -12.31 -0.30 -24.10
N HIS A 69 -11.41 -0.12 -23.13
CA HIS A 69 -10.06 0.41 -23.35
C HIS A 69 -10.05 1.73 -24.15
N THR A 70 -11.09 2.54 -23.94
CA THR A 70 -11.26 3.82 -24.61
C THR A 70 -10.82 4.96 -23.71
N VAL A 71 -10.18 5.96 -24.31
CA VAL A 71 -9.81 7.18 -23.59
C VAL A 71 -11.06 8.00 -23.29
N TRP A 72 -11.12 8.59 -22.10
CA TRP A 72 -12.14 9.58 -21.74
C TRP A 72 -12.18 10.74 -22.76
N ARG A 73 -11.01 11.15 -23.25
CA ARG A 73 -10.89 12.23 -24.23
C ARG A 73 -9.68 12.06 -25.15
N GLU A 74 -9.88 12.35 -26.43
CA GLU A 74 -8.81 12.54 -27.42
C GLU A 74 -8.31 14.00 -27.34
N GLY A 75 -7.00 14.22 -27.14
CA GLY A 75 -6.42 15.57 -26.98
C GLY A 75 -4.92 15.56 -26.65
N THR A 76 -4.31 16.76 -26.52
CA THR A 76 -2.86 16.96 -26.31
C THR A 76 -2.33 16.52 -24.93
N THR A 77 -3.21 16.41 -23.93
CA THR A 77 -2.91 15.87 -22.60
C THR A 77 -3.90 14.74 -22.29
N THR A 78 -3.49 13.51 -22.53
CA THR A 78 -4.30 12.32 -22.27
C THR A 78 -4.21 11.95 -20.80
N ILE A 79 -5.24 12.26 -20.00
CA ILE A 79 -5.42 11.67 -18.68
C ILE A 79 -5.91 10.23 -18.88
N PRO A 80 -5.23 9.19 -18.34
CA PRO A 80 -5.71 7.82 -18.45
C PRO A 80 -7.08 7.67 -17.79
N THR A 81 -8.02 7.02 -18.50
CA THR A 81 -9.41 6.79 -18.02
C THR A 81 -9.43 6.14 -16.64
N GLN A 82 -8.53 5.20 -16.38
CA GLN A 82 -8.42 4.51 -15.10
C GLN A 82 -8.03 5.47 -13.96
N ILE A 83 -7.10 6.41 -14.18
CA ILE A 83 -6.70 7.37 -13.14
C ILE A 83 -7.85 8.32 -12.82
N LEU A 84 -8.60 8.75 -13.84
CA LEU A 84 -9.80 9.57 -13.63
C LEU A 84 -10.89 8.81 -12.88
N LEU A 85 -11.17 7.56 -13.26
CA LEU A 85 -12.09 6.67 -12.55
C LEU A 85 -11.72 6.53 -11.07
N ASN A 86 -10.45 6.23 -10.82
CA ASN A 86 -9.89 6.10 -9.48
C ASN A 86 -10.09 7.36 -8.64
N ALA A 87 -9.77 8.54 -9.20
CA ALA A 87 -9.96 9.82 -8.52
C ALA A 87 -11.43 10.07 -8.16
N VAL A 88 -12.34 9.80 -9.10
CA VAL A 88 -13.78 9.97 -8.90
C VAL A 88 -14.32 9.00 -7.85
N CYS A 89 -13.92 7.72 -7.89
CA CYS A 89 -14.32 6.73 -6.89
C CYS A 89 -13.86 7.13 -5.48
N GLU A 90 -12.63 7.62 -5.33
CA GLU A 90 -12.13 8.10 -4.04
C GLU A 90 -12.91 9.33 -3.53
N MET A 91 -13.21 10.29 -4.42
CA MET A 91 -14.04 11.45 -4.07
C MET A 91 -15.46 11.05 -3.64
N ALA A 92 -16.06 10.08 -4.34
CA ALA A 92 -17.39 9.56 -4.02
C ALA A 92 -17.39 8.81 -2.67
N GLY A 93 -16.39 7.96 -2.43
CA GLY A 93 -16.23 7.19 -1.20
C GLY A 93 -16.02 8.06 0.04
N THR A 94 -15.25 9.14 -0.10
CA THR A 94 -15.04 10.14 0.96
C THR A 94 -16.20 11.12 1.13
N ARG A 95 -17.27 10.98 0.32
CA ARG A 95 -18.48 11.81 0.33
C ARG A 95 -18.16 13.31 0.22
N VAL A 96 -17.21 13.67 -0.66
CA VAL A 96 -16.98 15.08 -1.01
C VAL A 96 -18.32 15.71 -1.37
N GLU A 97 -18.66 16.86 -0.76
CA GLU A 97 -19.99 17.47 -0.78
C GLU A 97 -20.63 17.42 -2.19
N SER A 98 -21.58 16.50 -2.37
CA SER A 98 -22.37 16.41 -3.59
C SER A 98 -23.81 16.84 -3.32
N LYS A 99 -24.39 17.52 -4.30
CA LYS A 99 -25.82 17.83 -4.34
C LYS A 99 -26.67 16.62 -4.70
N PHE A 100 -26.06 15.58 -5.26
CA PHE A 100 -26.73 14.38 -5.71
C PHE A 100 -26.63 13.30 -4.62
N ILE A 101 -27.71 12.53 -4.46
CA ILE A 101 -27.68 11.34 -3.61
C ILE A 101 -26.82 10.31 -4.33
N PHE A 102 -25.85 9.73 -3.62
CA PHE A 102 -24.93 8.74 -4.16
C PHE A 102 -25.33 7.33 -3.71
N ASP A 103 -25.51 6.41 -4.65
CA ASP A 103 -25.82 4.99 -4.37
C ASP A 103 -24.55 4.13 -4.43
N SER A 104 -23.79 4.15 -3.34
CA SER A 104 -22.54 3.40 -3.22
C SER A 104 -22.69 1.90 -3.44
N ALA A 105 -23.85 1.31 -3.11
CA ALA A 105 -24.07 -0.12 -3.25
C ALA A 105 -24.21 -0.53 -4.72
N THR A 106 -24.96 0.25 -5.49
CA THR A 106 -25.10 0.03 -6.94
C THR A 106 -23.77 0.25 -7.65
N VAL A 107 -23.04 1.31 -7.32
CA VAL A 107 -21.75 1.60 -7.95
C VAL A 107 -20.69 0.57 -7.60
N LEU A 108 -20.63 0.10 -6.35
CA LEU A 108 -19.72 -0.98 -5.98
C LEU A 108 -20.01 -2.27 -6.75
N ARG A 109 -21.30 -2.59 -6.96
CA ARG A 109 -21.71 -3.71 -7.81
C ARG A 109 -21.27 -3.52 -9.26
N GLN A 110 -21.33 -2.30 -9.79
CA GLN A 110 -20.84 -2.00 -11.14
C GLN A 110 -19.33 -2.19 -11.25
N CYS A 111 -18.54 -1.75 -10.26
CA CYS A 111 -17.09 -2.00 -10.23
C CYS A 111 -16.78 -3.51 -10.24
N ALA A 112 -17.51 -4.30 -9.44
CA ALA A 112 -17.35 -5.75 -9.41
C ALA A 112 -17.72 -6.41 -10.76
N LEU A 113 -18.84 -6.01 -11.38
CA LEU A 113 -19.25 -6.52 -12.70
C LEU A 113 -18.29 -6.12 -13.83
N ALA A 114 -17.56 -5.02 -13.66
CA ALA A 114 -16.53 -4.56 -14.59
C ALA A 114 -15.13 -5.11 -14.26
N GLU A 115 -15.01 -6.02 -13.28
CA GLU A 115 -13.74 -6.59 -12.80
C GLU A 115 -12.69 -5.51 -12.43
N ASN A 116 -13.15 -4.34 -11.98
CA ASN A 116 -12.29 -3.20 -11.66
C ASN A 116 -12.12 -3.08 -10.13
N VAL A 117 -11.30 -3.98 -9.57
CA VAL A 117 -11.04 -4.06 -8.12
C VAL A 117 -10.39 -2.78 -7.61
N GLN A 118 -9.45 -2.20 -8.36
CA GLN A 118 -8.83 -0.92 -8.03
C GLN A 118 -9.86 0.21 -7.79
N ALA A 119 -10.84 0.38 -8.68
CA ALA A 119 -11.87 1.40 -8.53
C ALA A 119 -12.79 1.10 -7.32
N ALA A 120 -13.11 -0.18 -7.09
CA ALA A 120 -13.89 -0.62 -5.93
C ALA A 120 -13.15 -0.31 -4.61
N ALA A 121 -11.85 -0.59 -4.55
CA ALA A 121 -11.00 -0.35 -3.39
C ALA A 121 -11.01 1.13 -2.98
N LEU A 122 -10.88 2.03 -3.95
CA LEU A 122 -10.92 3.47 -3.75
C LEU A 122 -12.29 4.00 -3.33
N LEU A 123 -13.35 3.37 -3.83
CA LEU A 123 -14.71 3.72 -3.45
C LEU A 123 -15.02 3.30 -2.00
N VAL A 124 -14.56 2.11 -1.59
CA VAL A 124 -14.73 1.60 -0.23
C VAL A 124 -13.91 2.44 0.76
N GLY A 125 -12.64 2.73 0.43
CA GLY A 125 -11.74 3.51 1.25
C GLY A 125 -11.45 2.90 2.63
N GLY A 126 -10.73 3.63 3.47
CA GLY A 126 -10.38 3.20 4.82
C GLY A 126 -9.62 1.87 4.84
N LYS A 127 -9.83 1.08 5.91
CA LYS A 127 -9.11 -0.19 6.11
C LYS A 127 -9.43 -1.21 5.01
N ASN A 128 -10.72 -1.35 4.67
CA ASN A 128 -11.17 -2.32 3.67
C ASN A 128 -10.75 -1.94 2.25
N GLY A 129 -10.74 -0.65 1.93
CA GLY A 129 -10.21 -0.16 0.65
C GLY A 129 -8.73 -0.46 0.51
N LEU A 130 -7.93 -0.22 1.55
CA LEU A 130 -6.50 -0.53 1.54
C LEU A 130 -6.22 -2.03 1.32
N ILE A 131 -6.96 -2.90 1.99
CA ILE A 131 -6.86 -4.36 1.80
C ILE A 131 -7.10 -4.70 0.32
N LEU A 132 -8.18 -4.17 -0.27
CA LEU A 132 -8.51 -4.40 -1.66
C LEU A 132 -7.46 -3.83 -2.63
N GLU A 133 -6.83 -2.69 -2.32
CA GLU A 133 -5.71 -2.17 -3.12
C GLU A 133 -4.52 -3.13 -3.11
N CYS A 134 -4.15 -3.65 -1.94
CA CYS A 134 -3.06 -4.62 -1.82
C CYS A 134 -3.39 -5.95 -2.51
N VAL A 135 -4.64 -6.42 -2.42
CA VAL A 135 -5.11 -7.61 -3.14
C VAL A 135 -5.06 -7.40 -4.65
N ASP A 136 -5.57 -6.28 -5.17
CA ASP A 136 -5.53 -5.92 -6.60
C ASP A 136 -4.09 -5.91 -7.15
N LEU A 137 -3.14 -5.37 -6.38
CA LEU A 137 -1.73 -5.41 -6.76
C LEU A 137 -1.19 -6.84 -6.90
N ILE A 138 -1.52 -7.72 -5.95
CA ILE A 138 -1.05 -9.10 -5.96
C ILE A 138 -1.71 -9.87 -7.10
N THR A 139 -3.03 -9.82 -7.23
CA THR A 139 -3.79 -10.58 -8.25
C THR A 139 -3.56 -10.07 -9.67
N SER A 140 -3.15 -8.81 -9.85
CA SER A 140 -2.79 -8.28 -11.18
C SER A 140 -1.42 -8.75 -11.65
N LYS A 141 -0.55 -9.20 -10.73
CA LYS A 141 0.80 -9.69 -11.05
C LYS A 141 0.91 -11.21 -10.97
N LEU A 142 0.20 -11.82 -10.03
CA LEU A 142 0.16 -13.25 -9.78
C LEU A 142 -1.19 -13.79 -10.22
N ASP A 143 -1.20 -14.93 -10.90
CA ASP A 143 -2.44 -15.60 -11.34
C ASP A 143 -3.09 -16.33 -10.15
N ILE A 144 -3.62 -15.56 -9.19
CA ILE A 144 -4.28 -16.06 -7.98
C ILE A 144 -5.63 -15.38 -7.79
N GLU A 145 -6.57 -16.06 -7.14
CA GLU A 145 -7.87 -15.50 -6.84
C GLU A 145 -7.79 -14.42 -5.74
N ILE A 146 -8.68 -13.43 -5.80
CA ILE A 146 -8.83 -12.35 -4.80
C ILE A 146 -8.91 -12.91 -3.38
N LYS A 147 -9.67 -14.01 -3.20
CA LYS A 147 -9.86 -14.65 -1.90
C LYS A 147 -8.57 -15.27 -1.36
N ASP A 148 -7.76 -15.87 -2.23
CA ASP A 148 -6.52 -16.51 -1.83
C ASP A 148 -5.45 -15.44 -1.51
N ALA A 149 -5.41 -14.36 -2.30
CA ALA A 149 -4.58 -13.20 -2.02
C ALA A 149 -4.94 -12.55 -0.67
N GLU A 150 -6.22 -12.37 -0.39
CA GLU A 150 -6.69 -11.85 0.90
C GLU A 150 -6.32 -12.79 2.05
N THR A 151 -6.54 -14.10 1.88
CA THR A 151 -6.21 -15.12 2.89
C THR A 151 -4.71 -15.10 3.22
N ALA A 152 -3.85 -15.03 2.19
CA ALA A 152 -2.40 -14.91 2.38
C ALA A 152 -2.03 -13.64 3.15
N LEU A 153 -2.60 -12.49 2.79
CA LEU A 153 -2.33 -11.23 3.50
C LEU A 153 -2.77 -11.26 4.97
N PHE A 154 -3.73 -12.10 5.33
CA PHE A 154 -4.23 -12.29 6.69
C PHE A 154 -3.73 -13.55 7.40
N ALA A 155 -2.73 -14.24 6.85
CA ALA A 155 -2.11 -15.39 7.51
C ALA A 155 -1.74 -15.05 8.97
N ALA A 156 -1.98 -15.98 9.87
CA ALA A 156 -1.80 -15.77 11.30
C ALA A 156 -0.31 -15.61 11.65
N THR A 157 0.57 -16.30 10.91
CA THR A 157 2.01 -16.22 11.10
C THR A 157 2.74 -15.89 9.79
N VAL A 158 3.95 -15.36 9.93
CA VAL A 158 4.86 -15.11 8.79
C VAL A 158 5.22 -16.42 8.07
N ASN A 159 5.33 -17.54 8.79
CA ASN A 159 5.60 -18.85 8.20
C ASN A 159 4.42 -19.33 7.35
N GLU A 160 3.19 -19.23 7.87
CA GLU A 160 1.99 -19.58 7.11
C GLU A 160 1.85 -18.73 5.84
N PHE A 161 2.14 -17.42 5.94
CA PHE A 161 2.21 -16.53 4.79
C PHE A 161 3.27 -16.96 3.77
N LYS A 162 4.49 -17.26 4.24
CA LYS A 162 5.62 -17.69 3.40
C LYS A 162 5.28 -18.97 2.64
N ASP A 163 4.66 -19.94 3.31
CA ASP A 163 4.31 -21.24 2.72
C ASP A 163 3.24 -21.07 1.63
N MET A 164 2.20 -20.27 1.90
CA MET A 164 1.18 -19.94 0.89
C MET A 164 1.79 -19.28 -0.34
N MET A 165 2.66 -18.29 -0.15
CA MET A 165 3.29 -17.58 -1.27
C MET A 165 4.36 -18.41 -1.99
N GLY A 166 5.03 -19.33 -1.30
CA GLY A 166 6.01 -20.24 -1.90
C GLY A 166 5.41 -21.05 -3.04
N VAL A 167 4.22 -21.63 -2.82
CA VAL A 167 3.48 -22.38 -3.85
C VAL A 167 3.13 -21.51 -5.06
N VAL A 168 2.76 -20.24 -4.83
CA VAL A 168 2.42 -19.32 -5.92
C VAL A 168 3.66 -18.99 -6.76
N HIS A 169 4.80 -18.75 -6.12
CA HIS A 169 6.05 -18.40 -6.80
C HIS A 169 6.67 -19.56 -7.59
N GLU A 170 6.51 -20.81 -7.14
CA GLU A 170 7.00 -21.99 -7.88
C GLU A 170 6.37 -22.13 -9.27
N ASN A 171 5.17 -21.59 -9.48
CA ASN A 171 4.43 -21.67 -10.73
C ASN A 171 4.69 -20.50 -11.67
N PHE A 172 5.53 -19.53 -11.30
CA PHE A 172 5.74 -18.30 -12.06
C PHE A 172 7.10 -18.30 -12.75
N GLU A 173 7.11 -18.25 -14.09
CA GLU A 173 8.34 -18.12 -14.87
C GLU A 173 8.94 -16.72 -14.68
N HIS A 174 10.25 -16.66 -14.42
CA HIS A 174 10.96 -15.41 -14.21
C HIS A 174 12.17 -15.31 -15.16
N ASP A 175 12.07 -14.41 -16.14
CA ASP A 175 13.16 -14.09 -17.05
C ASP A 175 14.13 -13.11 -16.37
N LYS A 176 15.24 -13.65 -15.84
CA LYS A 176 16.24 -12.86 -15.13
C LYS A 176 17.19 -12.16 -16.11
N GLU A 177 16.73 -11.08 -16.73
CA GLU A 177 17.54 -10.32 -17.70
C GLU A 177 18.08 -8.97 -17.17
N SER A 178 17.67 -8.50 -15.98
CA SER A 178 18.04 -7.16 -15.50
C SER A 178 18.28 -7.05 -13.99
N GLU A 179 18.94 -5.95 -13.58
CA GLU A 179 19.10 -5.54 -12.19
C GLU A 179 17.74 -5.20 -11.58
N PHE A 180 17.53 -5.52 -10.30
CA PHE A 180 16.23 -5.30 -9.66
C PHE A 180 15.84 -3.82 -9.68
N ALA A 181 14.62 -3.55 -10.15
CA ALA A 181 13.98 -2.24 -10.06
C ALA A 181 12.53 -2.41 -9.60
N PRO A 182 12.02 -1.52 -8.73
CA PRO A 182 10.62 -1.56 -8.33
C PRO A 182 9.68 -1.42 -9.53
N SER A 183 8.69 -2.29 -9.59
CA SER A 183 7.54 -2.19 -10.48
C SER A 183 6.56 -1.09 -10.04
N GLY A 184 5.59 -0.76 -10.89
CA GLY A 184 4.52 0.19 -10.54
C GLY A 184 3.73 -0.21 -9.28
N GLY A 185 3.54 -1.51 -9.04
CA GLY A 185 2.90 -2.00 -7.83
C GLY A 185 3.75 -1.76 -6.58
N GLN A 186 5.05 -2.02 -6.67
CA GLN A 186 5.99 -1.70 -5.59
C GLN A 186 6.06 -0.19 -5.31
N PHE A 187 6.07 0.67 -6.34
CA PHE A 187 5.97 2.12 -6.14
C PHE A 187 4.66 2.55 -5.47
N HIS A 188 3.53 1.85 -5.71
CA HIS A 188 2.28 2.08 -4.99
C HIS A 188 2.40 1.72 -3.51
N LEU A 189 3.03 0.59 -3.18
CA LEU A 189 3.30 0.21 -1.79
C LEU A 189 4.20 1.23 -1.07
N LEU A 190 5.22 1.75 -1.75
CA LEU A 190 6.07 2.82 -1.20
C LEU A 190 5.27 4.10 -0.91
N TRP A 191 4.34 4.48 -1.79
CA TRP A 191 3.45 5.61 -1.56
C TRP A 191 2.56 5.39 -0.34
N LEU A 192 1.99 4.19 -0.17
CA LEU A 192 1.18 3.83 1.00
C LEU A 192 2.01 3.88 2.30
N LEU A 193 3.24 3.37 2.27
CA LEU A 193 4.17 3.46 3.39
C LEU A 193 4.50 4.93 3.72
N GLU A 194 4.78 5.76 2.73
CA GLU A 194 5.03 7.19 2.94
C GLU A 194 3.84 7.90 3.58
N GLU A 195 2.64 7.70 3.02
CA GLU A 195 1.43 8.39 3.43
C GLU A 195 0.97 7.98 4.83
N HIS A 196 1.05 6.69 5.17
CA HIS A 196 0.44 6.17 6.39
C HIS A 196 1.42 5.79 7.49
N VAL A 197 2.65 5.41 7.15
CA VAL A 197 3.65 4.91 8.12
C VAL A 197 4.74 5.95 8.37
N LEU A 198 5.35 6.48 7.31
CA LEU A 198 6.49 7.40 7.43
C LEU A 198 6.08 8.85 7.74
N SER A 199 4.80 9.20 7.52
CA SER A 199 4.23 10.51 7.86
C SER A 199 3.86 10.66 9.35
N VAL A 200 4.01 9.60 10.15
CA VAL A 200 3.60 9.59 11.56
C VAL A 200 4.47 10.54 12.38
N VAL A 201 3.82 11.54 12.97
CA VAL A 201 4.47 12.60 13.77
C VAL A 201 3.90 12.74 15.18
N LYS A 202 2.85 11.99 15.53
CA LYS A 202 2.21 12.04 16.86
C LYS A 202 2.03 10.65 17.44
N TYR A 203 2.30 10.50 18.73
CA TYR A 203 2.10 9.25 19.46
C TYR A 203 0.65 8.74 19.46
N GLY A 204 -0.34 9.64 19.46
CA GLY A 204 -1.76 9.26 19.41
C GLY A 204 -2.18 8.57 18.10
N GLU A 205 -1.28 8.48 17.11
CA GLU A 205 -1.52 7.76 15.85
C GLU A 205 -1.20 6.26 15.96
N PHE A 206 -0.55 5.82 17.06
CA PHE A 206 -0.26 4.40 17.33
C PHE A 206 -1.39 3.68 18.07
N ASP A 207 -2.03 4.36 19.03
CA ASP A 207 -2.88 3.70 20.04
C ASP A 207 -4.24 4.39 20.22
N SER A 208 -4.75 5.10 19.21
CA SER A 208 -6.08 5.71 19.30
C SER A 208 -7.16 4.81 18.70
N PRO A 209 -7.91 4.05 19.51
CA PRO A 209 -9.13 3.36 19.05
C PRO A 209 -10.25 4.34 18.65
N ARG A 210 -10.01 5.66 18.73
CA ARG A 210 -10.99 6.73 18.49
C ARG A 210 -10.75 7.51 17.21
N ASN A 211 -9.65 7.29 16.49
CA ASN A 211 -9.42 7.94 15.19
C ASN A 211 -9.93 7.02 14.07
N THR A 212 -11.23 7.07 13.80
CA THR A 212 -11.88 6.29 12.73
C THR A 212 -11.44 6.70 11.32
N GLU A 213 -10.72 7.81 11.16
CA GLU A 213 -10.31 8.34 9.86
C GLU A 213 -8.87 8.00 9.47
N LYS A 214 -7.96 7.75 10.43
CA LYS A 214 -6.54 7.48 10.14
C LYS A 214 -6.24 6.00 10.31
N LEU A 215 -5.69 5.38 9.26
CA LEU A 215 -5.30 3.98 9.28
C LEU A 215 -4.14 3.77 10.26
N ASP A 216 -4.17 2.65 10.98
CA ASP A 216 -3.10 2.25 11.88
C ASP A 216 -1.81 2.01 11.06
N PRO A 217 -0.72 2.74 11.34
CA PRO A 217 0.54 2.60 10.62
C PRO A 217 1.14 1.19 10.71
N VAL A 218 0.90 0.46 11.81
CA VAL A 218 1.42 -0.92 11.95
C VAL A 218 0.65 -1.86 11.04
N PHE A 219 -0.69 -1.77 11.03
CA PHE A 219 -1.52 -2.53 10.10
C PHE A 219 -1.13 -2.25 8.63
N VAL A 220 -1.01 -0.98 8.25
CA VAL A 220 -0.65 -0.59 6.88
C VAL A 220 0.74 -1.11 6.51
N GLY A 221 1.71 -0.95 7.41
CA GLY A 221 3.06 -1.43 7.20
C GLY A 221 3.12 -2.93 6.96
N ARG A 222 2.48 -3.74 7.81
CA ARG A 222 2.44 -5.21 7.65
C ARG A 222 1.84 -5.60 6.32
N LEU A 223 0.72 -4.99 5.94
CA LEU A 223 0.08 -5.24 4.66
C LEU A 223 1.01 -4.89 3.48
N CYS A 224 1.65 -3.72 3.52
CA CYS A 224 2.55 -3.28 2.46
C CYS A 224 3.76 -4.20 2.31
N PHE A 225 4.39 -4.61 3.40
CA PHE A 225 5.55 -5.50 3.36
C PHE A 225 5.19 -6.93 2.97
N ARG A 226 4.04 -7.46 3.40
CA ARG A 226 3.52 -8.75 2.90
C ARG A 226 3.25 -8.66 1.40
N SER A 227 2.55 -7.63 0.92
CA SER A 227 2.37 -7.41 -0.52
C SER A 227 3.69 -7.24 -1.27
N TRP A 228 4.68 -6.55 -0.69
CA TRP A 228 6.00 -6.39 -1.30
C TRP A 228 6.70 -7.74 -1.49
N TYR A 229 6.65 -8.60 -0.47
CA TYR A 229 7.16 -9.96 -0.56
C TYR A 229 6.43 -10.74 -1.67
N SER A 230 5.09 -10.72 -1.68
CA SER A 230 4.29 -11.39 -2.72
C SER A 230 4.61 -10.90 -4.14
N LEU A 231 4.94 -9.63 -4.33
CA LEU A 231 5.29 -9.07 -5.64
C LEU A 231 6.75 -9.31 -6.04
N THR A 232 7.59 -9.76 -5.12
CA THR A 232 9.04 -9.94 -5.34
C THR A 232 9.32 -11.40 -5.62
N HIS A 233 9.86 -11.69 -6.81
CA HIS A 233 10.26 -13.06 -7.14
C HIS A 233 11.39 -13.53 -6.20
N PRO A 234 11.41 -14.80 -5.75
CA PRO A 234 12.42 -15.29 -4.79
C PRO A 234 13.87 -15.06 -5.22
N THR A 235 14.16 -15.06 -6.52
CA THR A 235 15.51 -14.80 -7.06
C THR A 235 16.00 -13.38 -6.88
N ASP A 236 15.09 -12.43 -6.65
CA ASP A 236 15.37 -10.99 -6.55
C ASP A 236 15.27 -10.50 -5.11
N LEU A 237 14.83 -11.35 -4.18
CA LEU A 237 14.57 -10.99 -2.79
C LEU A 237 15.74 -10.27 -2.13
N SER A 238 16.98 -10.74 -2.34
CA SER A 238 18.20 -10.11 -1.81
C SER A 238 18.41 -8.69 -2.36
N GLU A 239 18.27 -8.47 -3.67
CA GLU A 239 18.48 -7.15 -4.26
C GLU A 239 17.32 -6.21 -3.95
N SER A 240 16.10 -6.75 -3.90
CA SER A 240 14.88 -6.06 -3.45
C SER A 240 15.02 -5.55 -2.01
N ALA A 241 15.51 -6.39 -1.09
CA ALA A 241 15.75 -6.02 0.30
C ALA A 241 16.76 -4.86 0.40
N LYS A 242 17.93 -4.99 -0.25
CA LYS A 242 18.95 -3.92 -0.27
C LYS A 242 18.41 -2.60 -0.82
N TRP A 243 17.63 -2.68 -1.90
CA TRP A 243 17.00 -1.50 -2.50
C TRP A 243 16.04 -0.84 -1.49
N LEU A 244 15.18 -1.64 -0.87
CA LEU A 244 14.18 -1.16 0.09
C LEU A 244 14.81 -0.60 1.36
N GLU A 245 15.90 -1.19 1.85
CA GLU A 245 16.69 -0.63 2.96
C GLU A 245 17.28 0.72 2.62
N SER A 246 17.91 0.85 1.45
CA SER A 246 18.49 2.13 0.99
C SER A 246 17.42 3.21 0.89
N TRP A 247 16.24 2.85 0.36
CA TRP A 247 15.10 3.75 0.30
C TRP A 247 14.60 4.14 1.69
N LEU A 248 14.41 3.17 2.61
CA LEU A 248 13.98 3.43 3.99
C LEU A 248 14.98 4.31 4.74
N ARG A 249 16.28 4.03 4.63
CA ARG A 249 17.35 4.84 5.25
C ARG A 249 17.27 6.29 4.78
N THR A 250 17.10 6.49 3.48
CA THR A 250 16.94 7.83 2.89
C THR A 250 15.69 8.53 3.41
N LYS A 251 14.53 7.85 3.39
CA LYS A 251 13.25 8.45 3.78
C LYS A 251 13.13 8.71 5.27
N LEU A 252 13.78 7.91 6.11
CA LEU A 252 13.83 8.09 7.55
C LEU A 252 14.92 9.07 7.99
N GLU A 253 15.82 9.51 7.09
CA GLU A 253 17.04 10.23 7.47
C GLU A 253 17.82 9.42 8.54
N LEU A 254 17.88 8.10 8.36
CA LEU A 254 18.49 7.17 9.32
C LEU A 254 19.99 7.10 9.07
N THR A 255 20.78 7.46 10.08
CA THR A 255 22.25 7.37 10.05
C THR A 255 22.78 6.93 11.40
N ASP A 256 23.51 5.82 11.44
CA ASP A 256 24.15 5.26 12.64
C ASP A 256 23.19 5.13 13.84
N GLY A 257 21.96 4.69 13.58
CA GLY A 257 20.93 4.54 14.61
C GLY A 257 20.30 5.84 15.11
N THR A 258 20.48 6.96 14.38
CA THR A 258 19.83 8.24 14.67
C THR A 258 18.89 8.63 13.54
N SER A 259 17.72 9.18 13.87
CA SER A 259 16.73 9.68 12.89
C SER A 259 15.91 10.80 13.50
N SER A 260 15.55 11.79 12.68
CA SER A 260 14.58 12.84 13.03
C SER A 260 13.14 12.31 13.10
N LYS A 261 12.86 11.15 12.48
CA LYS A 261 11.55 10.51 12.34
C LYS A 261 11.38 9.30 13.27
N ARG A 262 11.73 9.49 14.55
CA ARG A 262 11.75 8.42 15.57
C ARG A 262 10.44 7.63 15.69
N LEU A 263 9.29 8.28 15.48
CA LEU A 263 7.99 7.62 15.48
C LEU A 263 7.81 6.72 14.26
N ALA A 264 8.11 7.18 13.05
CA ALA A 264 8.12 6.31 11.86
C ALA A 264 9.05 5.11 12.05
N CYS A 265 10.23 5.31 12.66
CA CYS A 265 11.11 4.21 13.04
C CYS A 265 10.42 3.23 14.00
N ALA A 266 9.76 3.71 15.05
CA ALA A 266 9.01 2.85 15.98
C ALA A 266 7.89 2.06 15.29
N ALA A 267 7.15 2.68 14.35
CA ALA A 267 6.11 2.00 13.59
C ALA A 267 6.71 0.86 12.75
N LEU A 268 7.80 1.12 12.05
CA LEU A 268 8.49 0.10 11.26
C LEU A 268 9.08 -1.02 12.13
N VAL A 269 9.62 -0.71 13.31
CA VAL A 269 10.07 -1.74 14.27
C VAL A 269 8.91 -2.62 14.70
N ARG A 270 7.74 -2.03 15.00
CA ARG A 270 6.50 -2.79 15.31
C ARG A 270 5.99 -3.65 14.16
N VAL A 271 6.27 -3.24 12.93
CA VAL A 271 5.88 -3.99 11.73
C VAL A 271 6.85 -5.13 11.45
N LEU A 272 8.15 -4.89 11.63
CA LEU A 272 9.21 -5.76 11.12
C LEU A 272 9.79 -6.72 12.17
N LEU A 273 9.84 -6.30 13.44
CA LEU A 273 10.48 -7.06 14.53
C LEU A 273 9.49 -7.68 15.52
N TRP A 274 8.29 -7.15 15.62
CA TRP A 274 7.28 -7.80 16.46
C TRP A 274 6.72 -8.97 15.66
N VAL A 275 6.68 -10.13 16.31
CA VAL A 275 5.86 -11.27 15.87
C VAL A 275 4.47 -10.73 15.53
N ASP A 276 3.79 -11.33 14.55
CA ASP A 276 2.37 -11.08 14.37
C ASP A 276 1.67 -11.40 15.69
N GLU A 277 1.50 -10.39 16.56
CA GLU A 277 0.83 -10.58 17.84
C GLU A 277 -0.58 -11.04 17.51
N ALA A 278 -0.93 -12.23 18.01
CA ALA A 278 -2.29 -12.73 17.98
C ALA A 278 -3.17 -11.78 18.82
N GLY A 279 -3.65 -10.71 18.18
CA GLY A 279 -4.23 -9.54 18.85
C GLY A 279 -5.13 -8.66 17.98
N GLN A 280 -5.27 -8.98 16.69
CA GLN A 280 -6.55 -8.86 15.95
C GLN A 280 -6.99 -10.18 15.30
N LEU A 281 -6.17 -11.23 15.39
CA LEU A 281 -6.41 -12.57 14.86
C LEU A 281 -5.91 -13.57 15.91
N ASP A 282 -6.79 -14.44 16.40
CA ASP A 282 -6.67 -15.18 17.65
C ASP A 282 -5.98 -16.55 17.49
N LEU A 283 -5.23 -16.94 18.53
CA LEU A 283 -4.71 -18.26 18.97
C LEU A 283 -3.89 -19.15 18.02
N GLY A 284 -2.58 -19.21 18.28
CA GLY A 284 -1.74 -20.38 18.04
C GLY A 284 -0.35 -20.21 18.66
N ASP A 285 -0.07 -20.94 19.74
CA ASP A 285 1.30 -21.11 20.26
C ASP A 285 2.09 -21.91 19.22
N SER A 286 2.96 -21.24 18.46
CA SER A 286 3.84 -21.83 17.45
C SER A 286 5.28 -21.55 17.86
N ASP A 287 6.06 -22.60 18.13
CA ASP A 287 7.41 -22.54 18.69
C ASP A 287 8.51 -21.98 17.74
N GLU A 288 8.16 -21.42 16.59
CA GLU A 288 9.11 -20.77 15.66
C GLU A 288 8.53 -19.49 15.05
N ASP A 289 8.45 -18.43 15.85
CA ASP A 289 7.94 -17.14 15.39
C ASP A 289 8.97 -16.42 14.48
N SER A 290 8.92 -16.71 13.18
CA SER A 290 9.62 -15.90 12.18
C SER A 290 9.08 -14.48 12.14
N ILE A 291 9.96 -13.50 12.06
CA ILE A 291 9.60 -12.09 11.91
C ILE A 291 9.65 -11.64 10.45
N LEU A 292 8.88 -10.61 10.11
CA LEU A 292 8.76 -10.11 8.74
C LEU A 292 10.09 -9.57 8.18
N ALA A 293 10.94 -9.00 9.04
CA ALA A 293 12.28 -8.56 8.64
C ALA A 293 13.13 -9.68 8.04
N THR A 294 13.12 -10.85 8.68
CA THR A 294 13.86 -12.03 8.23
C THR A 294 13.28 -12.58 6.93
N LEU A 295 11.95 -12.62 6.81
CA LEU A 295 11.27 -13.06 5.59
C LEU A 295 11.64 -12.19 4.38
N LEU A 296 11.70 -10.87 4.56
CA LEU A 296 12.08 -9.93 3.52
C LEU A 296 13.58 -9.96 3.18
N GLY A 297 14.41 -10.53 4.05
CA GLY A 297 15.85 -10.55 3.90
C GLY A 297 16.54 -9.25 4.30
N PHE A 298 15.99 -8.50 5.26
CA PHE A 298 16.63 -7.28 5.77
C PHE A 298 17.90 -7.58 6.57
N ASP A 299 18.91 -6.73 6.38
CA ASP A 299 20.18 -6.80 7.07
C ASP A 299 20.03 -6.49 8.57
N SER A 300 20.67 -7.32 9.39
CA SER A 300 20.64 -7.19 10.85
C SER A 300 21.14 -5.83 11.35
N ARG A 301 22.10 -5.18 10.67
CA ARG A 301 22.61 -3.86 11.05
C ARG A 301 21.58 -2.78 10.77
N PHE A 302 20.89 -2.86 9.63
CA PHE A 302 19.77 -1.96 9.34
C PHE A 302 18.69 -2.06 10.41
N MET A 303 18.31 -3.29 10.79
CA MET A 303 17.31 -3.50 11.84
C MET A 303 17.75 -2.98 13.20
N ALA A 304 19.02 -3.18 13.57
CA ALA A 304 19.60 -2.63 14.80
C ALA A 304 19.60 -1.09 14.81
N GLU A 305 19.96 -0.44 13.71
CA GLU A 305 19.91 1.01 13.57
C GLU A 305 18.48 1.54 13.69
N LEU A 306 17.52 0.89 13.04
CA LEU A 306 16.11 1.26 13.09
C LEU A 306 15.56 1.17 14.52
N ALA A 307 15.89 0.09 15.22
CA ALA A 307 15.53 -0.10 16.63
C ALA A 307 16.18 0.98 17.52
N HIS A 308 17.47 1.26 17.32
CA HIS A 308 18.17 2.27 18.09
C HIS A 308 17.58 3.68 17.94
N ALA A 309 17.17 4.06 16.72
CA ALA A 309 16.57 5.37 16.45
C ALA A 309 15.28 5.63 17.25
N CYS A 310 14.56 4.55 17.62
CA CYS A 310 13.33 4.61 18.40
C CYS A 310 13.50 4.19 19.87
N CYS A 311 14.74 4.01 20.35
CA CYS A 311 15.01 3.70 21.76
C CYS A 311 14.43 4.78 22.70
N GLY A 312 13.85 4.34 23.81
CA GLY A 312 13.22 5.21 24.80
C GLY A 312 11.80 5.66 24.44
N LEU A 313 11.25 5.25 23.29
CA LEU A 313 9.82 5.35 23.03
C LEU A 313 9.13 4.10 23.64
N ILE A 314 8.02 4.30 24.37
CA ILE A 314 7.33 3.20 25.05
C ILE A 314 6.80 2.19 24.01
N GLN A 315 7.02 0.90 24.25
CA GLN A 315 6.55 -0.21 23.41
C GLN A 315 6.98 -0.13 21.94
N SER A 316 8.11 0.50 21.61
CA SER A 316 8.61 0.50 20.23
C SER A 316 9.32 -0.81 19.87
N ILE A 317 10.08 -1.39 20.80
CA ILE A 317 10.89 -2.59 20.61
C ILE A 317 10.26 -3.78 21.35
N PRO A 318 10.24 -5.00 20.78
CA PRO A 318 9.78 -6.19 21.48
C PRO A 318 10.55 -6.42 22.79
N PRO A 319 9.91 -6.86 23.89
CA PRO A 319 10.60 -7.08 25.16
C PRO A 319 11.79 -8.03 25.08
N HIS A 320 11.70 -9.06 24.23
CA HIS A 320 12.77 -10.05 24.05
C HIS A 320 14.02 -9.50 23.35
N LEU A 321 13.90 -8.41 22.59
CA LEU A 321 15.03 -7.74 21.90
C LEU A 321 15.52 -6.49 22.63
N ALA A 322 14.83 -6.07 23.69
CA ALA A 322 15.11 -4.80 24.35
C ALA A 322 16.53 -4.74 24.94
N ASP A 323 17.00 -5.84 25.54
CA ASP A 323 18.33 -5.90 26.16
C ASP A 323 19.45 -5.91 25.11
N GLU A 324 19.25 -6.56 23.97
CA GLU A 324 20.23 -6.59 22.86
C GLU A 324 20.37 -5.22 22.19
N VAL A 325 19.24 -4.54 21.97
CA VAL A 325 19.25 -3.18 21.40
C VAL A 325 19.91 -2.18 22.35
N MET A 326 19.73 -2.36 23.66
CA MET A 326 20.30 -1.46 24.68
C MET A 326 21.79 -1.72 24.94
N THR A 327 22.32 -2.91 24.61
CA THR A 327 23.72 -3.29 24.90
C THR A 327 24.70 -3.07 23.74
N GLY A 328 24.22 -2.77 22.53
CA GLY A 328 25.00 -2.16 21.45
C GLY A 328 25.34 -3.07 20.25
N MET A 329 25.59 -2.42 19.10
CA MET A 329 25.59 -2.94 17.71
C MET A 329 26.55 -4.09 17.34
N ASN A 330 27.36 -4.61 18.27
CA ASN A 330 28.44 -5.55 17.92
C ASN A 330 28.01 -7.03 17.93
N HIS A 331 26.82 -7.36 18.45
CA HIS A 331 26.26 -8.72 18.44
C HIS A 331 24.73 -8.70 18.32
N PHE A 332 24.19 -8.06 17.28
CA PHE A 332 22.79 -8.28 16.92
C PHE A 332 22.66 -9.57 16.13
N SER A 333 22.31 -10.63 16.84
CA SER A 333 21.92 -11.91 16.28
C SER A 333 20.40 -11.98 16.38
N PHE A 334 19.67 -11.86 15.27
CA PHE A 334 18.26 -12.24 15.24
C PHE A 334 18.15 -13.78 15.27
N GLU A 335 18.71 -14.40 16.30
CA GLU A 335 18.48 -15.79 16.62
C GLU A 335 17.21 -15.85 17.46
N ALA A 336 16.10 -16.25 16.81
CA ALA A 336 14.99 -16.87 17.53
C ALA A 336 15.62 -17.90 18.48
N SER A 337 15.46 -17.71 19.79
CA SER A 337 16.27 -18.39 20.80
C SER A 337 15.97 -19.90 20.85
N GLY A 338 16.67 -20.66 20.00
CA GLY A 338 17.52 -21.80 20.30
C GLY A 338 16.96 -23.04 21.01
N SER A 339 17.20 -24.19 20.37
CA SER A 339 17.69 -25.38 21.08
C SER A 339 18.91 -25.98 20.38
N LEU A 340 20.09 -25.62 20.90
CA LEU A 340 21.28 -26.46 20.89
C LEU A 340 21.11 -27.56 21.96
N LEU A 341 20.89 -28.81 21.57
CA LEU A 341 21.21 -30.09 22.27
C LEU A 341 21.04 -31.19 21.19
N ASN A 342 21.97 -32.08 20.82
CA ASN A 342 23.20 -32.56 21.43
C ASN A 342 24.14 -33.12 20.35
N ALA A 343 25.43 -33.08 20.65
CA ALA A 343 26.45 -33.89 20.00
C ALA A 343 26.19 -35.39 20.24
N SER A 344 26.30 -36.20 19.19
CA SER A 344 26.84 -37.57 19.14
C SER A 344 27.04 -37.97 17.68
#